data_AF-A0A0I9SF60-F1
#
_entry.id   AF-A0A0I9SF60-F1
#
_cell.length_a   1.000
_cell.length_b   1.000
_cell.length_c   1.000
_cell.angle_alpha   90.00
_cell.angle_beta   90.00
_cell.angle_gamma   90.00
#
_symmetry.space_group_name_H-M   'P 1'
#
loop_
_entity.id
_entity.type
_entity.pdbx_description
1 polymer ?
#
loop_
_entity_poly.entity_id
_entity_poly.type
_entity_poly.pdbx_seq_one_letter_code
_entity_poly.pdbx_strand_id
1 'polypeptide(L)'
;MFTTYRSAEIHLDTAEGTTTQLWSYVEQEISWPWFYLQIVRRHGRQAYRSMLMVNHAHDLKKIIDDQSNLAWAEEVQLVTPAHVNGHSRWLMEPLKEVCVVRDGPSGDPGYLYKVANGVSYSMHHRRNLDALIVTDVIFSAEMHLRRSDINA
;
A
#
# COMPACT_ATOMS: atom_id res chain seq x y z
N MET A 1 0.75 -11.06 -4.43
CA MET A 1 2.17 -11.19 -4.79
C MET A 1 2.32 -10.67 -6.21
N PHE A 2 3.44 -10.04 -6.54
CA PHE A 2 3.72 -9.62 -7.91
C PHE A 2 4.77 -10.54 -8.52
N THR A 3 4.47 -11.05 -9.71
CA THR A 3 5.37 -11.92 -10.47
C THR A 3 5.91 -11.17 -11.66
N THR A 4 7.22 -11.29 -11.86
CA THR A 4 7.92 -10.70 -13.00
C THR A 4 8.36 -11.81 -13.95
N TYR A 5 8.33 -11.50 -15.25
CA TYR A 5 8.80 -12.42 -16.29
C TYR A 5 10.08 -11.86 -16.90
N ARG A 6 11.09 -12.72 -17.09
CA ARG A 6 12.34 -12.32 -17.76
C ARG A 6 12.09 -11.79 -19.18
N SER A 7 11.13 -12.35 -19.90
CA SER A 7 10.72 -11.86 -21.22
C SER A 7 10.08 -10.46 -21.20
N ALA A 8 9.65 -9.99 -20.03
CA ALA A 8 9.08 -8.65 -19.84
C ALA A 8 10.13 -7.62 -19.39
N GLU A 9 11.36 -8.06 -19.07
CA GLU A 9 12.46 -7.20 -18.64
C GLU A 9 12.91 -6.29 -19.79
N ILE A 10 12.87 -4.99 -19.53
CA ILE A 10 13.29 -3.95 -20.47
C ILE A 10 14.77 -3.66 -20.22
N HIS A 11 15.58 -3.90 -21.23
CA HIS A 11 17.00 -3.56 -21.23
C HIS A 11 17.16 -2.20 -21.90
N LEU A 12 17.23 -1.15 -21.09
CA LEU A 12 17.69 0.16 -21.56
C LEU A 12 19.21 0.20 -21.39
N ASP A 13 19.91 0.95 -22.25
CA ASP A 13 21.28 1.37 -21.99
C ASP A 13 21.27 2.35 -20.81
N THR A 14 21.06 1.82 -19.60
CA THR A 14 21.17 2.57 -18.37
C THR A 14 22.64 2.83 -18.11
N ALA A 15 22.93 4.02 -17.55
CA ALA A 15 24.28 4.37 -17.12
C ALA A 15 24.86 3.24 -16.25
N GLU A 16 26.16 2.95 -16.42
CA GLU A 16 26.83 1.91 -15.65
C GLU A 16 26.58 2.08 -14.14
N GLY A 17 26.09 1.02 -13.49
CA GLY A 17 25.88 1.00 -12.03
C GLY A 17 24.43 1.20 -11.55
N THR A 18 23.41 1.19 -12.42
CA THR A 18 22.02 1.17 -11.94
C THR A 18 21.69 -0.14 -11.22
N THR A 19 21.14 -0.05 -10.01
CA THR A 19 20.70 -1.21 -9.21
C THR A 19 19.24 -1.60 -9.47
N THR A 20 18.59 -0.98 -10.46
CA THR A 20 17.17 -1.17 -10.77
C THR A 20 16.99 -1.85 -12.11
N GLN A 21 16.07 -2.80 -12.15
CA GLN A 21 15.57 -3.43 -13.36
C GLN A 21 14.20 -2.86 -13.72
N LEU A 22 13.87 -2.86 -14.99
CA LEU A 22 12.61 -2.34 -15.52
C LEU A 22 11.81 -3.49 -16.13
N TRP A 23 10.50 -3.50 -15.89
CA TRP A 23 9.59 -4.48 -16.48
C TRP A 23 8.47 -3.76 -17.21
N SER A 24 8.11 -4.28 -18.38
CA SER A 24 6.99 -3.79 -19.18
C SER A 24 5.63 -4.11 -18.55
N TYR A 25 5.55 -5.18 -17.76
CA TYR A 25 4.40 -5.55 -16.95
C TYR A 25 4.81 -6.43 -15.77
N VAL A 26 3.92 -6.50 -14.78
CA VAL A 26 3.99 -7.45 -13.66
C VAL A 26 2.63 -8.13 -13.53
N GLU A 27 2.61 -9.40 -13.14
CA GLU A 27 1.39 -10.13 -12.87
C GLU A 27 1.04 -10.09 -11.39
N GLN A 28 -0.25 -9.92 -11.07
CA GLN A 28 -0.75 -10.06 -9.71
C GLN A 28 -1.39 -11.44 -9.53
N GLU A 29 -0.64 -12.39 -8.95
CA GLU A 29 -1.12 -13.78 -8.83
C GLU A 29 -2.20 -13.97 -7.76
N ILE A 30 -2.09 -13.23 -6.65
CA ILE A 30 -3.00 -13.37 -5.51
C ILE A 30 -4.00 -12.22 -5.56
N SER A 31 -5.28 -12.57 -5.70
CA SER A 31 -6.41 -11.63 -5.65
C SER A 31 -6.70 -11.22 -4.20
N TRP A 32 -5.73 -10.59 -3.53
CA TRP A 32 -5.88 -9.99 -2.20
C TRP A 32 -5.75 -8.48 -2.28
N PRO A 33 -6.18 -7.74 -1.24
CA PRO A 33 -5.93 -6.32 -1.16
C PRO A 33 -4.43 -6.00 -1.24
N TRP A 34 -4.08 -4.96 -2.00
CA TRP A 34 -2.72 -4.44 -2.11
C TRP A 34 -2.74 -2.91 -2.08
N PHE A 35 -1.59 -2.27 -1.97
CA PHE A 35 -1.47 -0.83 -1.79
C PHE A 35 -0.77 -0.17 -2.97
N TYR A 36 -1.33 0.95 -3.42
CA TYR A 36 -0.71 1.83 -4.40
C TYR A 36 -0.27 3.12 -3.71
N LEU A 37 1.03 3.34 -3.61
CA LEU A 37 1.61 4.45 -2.86
C LEU A 37 2.21 5.48 -3.82
N GLN A 38 1.99 6.75 -3.55
CA GLN A 38 2.76 7.85 -4.12
C GLN A 38 3.84 8.26 -3.11
N ILE A 39 5.10 8.02 -3.48
CA ILE A 39 6.26 8.41 -2.69
C ILE A 39 6.91 9.64 -3.32
N VAL A 40 7.05 10.70 -2.53
CA VAL A 40 7.86 11.86 -2.91
C VAL A 40 9.29 11.59 -2.50
N ARG A 41 10.24 11.81 -3.41
CA ARG A 41 11.68 11.76 -3.14
C ARG A 41 12.31 13.11 -3.45
N ARG A 42 13.02 13.66 -2.47
CA ARG A 42 13.71 14.94 -2.58
C ARG A 42 15.20 14.71 -2.81
N HIS A 43 15.71 15.27 -3.90
CA HIS A 43 17.12 15.30 -4.24
C HIS A 43 17.56 16.75 -4.46
N GLY A 44 18.32 17.30 -3.51
CA GLY A 44 18.66 18.72 -3.49
C GLY A 44 17.41 19.61 -3.39
N ARG A 45 17.24 20.52 -4.36
CA ARG A 45 16.08 21.42 -4.45
C ARG A 45 14.89 20.85 -5.24
N GLN A 46 15.07 19.67 -5.83
CA GLN A 46 14.02 19.03 -6.63
C GLN A 46 13.37 17.92 -5.84
N ALA A 47 12.06 17.74 -6.05
CA ALA A 47 11.33 16.60 -5.57
C ALA A 47 10.59 15.96 -6.74
N TYR A 48 10.59 14.63 -6.79
CA TYR A 48 9.87 13.87 -7.80
C TYR A 48 9.00 12.82 -7.12
N ARG A 49 7.92 12.45 -7.79
CA ARG A 49 6.98 11.42 -7.34
C ARG A 49 7.30 10.12 -8.04
N SER A 50 7.28 9.02 -7.30
CA SER A 50 7.24 7.69 -7.87
C SER A 50 6.13 6.88 -7.22
N MET A 51 5.70 5.85 -7.93
CA MET A 51 4.58 5.03 -7.52
C MET A 51 5.13 3.66 -7.10
N LEU A 52 4.68 3.16 -5.96
CA LEU A 52 5.02 1.83 -5.47
C LEU A 52 3.77 0.98 -5.37
N MET A 53 3.87 -0.26 -5.83
CA MET A 53 2.86 -1.30 -5.64
C MET A 53 3.33 -2.22 -4.53
N VAL A 54 2.59 -2.27 -3.43
CA VAL A 54 3.01 -2.98 -2.21
C VAL A 54 1.99 -4.05 -1.86
N ASN A 55 2.45 -5.29 -1.72
CA ASN A 55 1.55 -6.44 -1.61
C ASN A 55 1.12 -6.76 -0.17
N HIS A 56 1.91 -6.41 0.83
CA HIS A 56 1.62 -6.77 2.22
C HIS A 56 1.62 -5.57 3.16
N ALA A 57 0.79 -5.65 4.21
CA ALA A 57 0.66 -4.60 5.21
C ALA A 57 1.95 -4.38 6.02
N HIS A 58 2.77 -5.41 6.22
CA HIS A 58 4.06 -5.26 6.90
C HIS A 58 5.09 -4.49 6.03
N ASP A 59 5.06 -4.67 4.71
CA ASP A 59 5.89 -3.88 3.79
C ASP A 59 5.44 -2.42 3.78
N LEU A 60 4.12 -2.17 3.81
CA LEU A 60 3.59 -0.82 4.01
C LEU A 60 4.10 -0.23 5.32
N LYS A 61 4.00 -0.96 6.44
CA LYS A 61 4.53 -0.52 7.74
C LYS A 61 6.00 -0.11 7.63
N LYS A 62 6.83 -0.97 7.02
CA LYS A 62 8.25 -0.70 6.84
C LYS A 62 8.49 0.60 6.06
N ILE A 63 7.77 0.81 4.95
CA ILE A 63 7.88 2.04 4.15
C ILE A 63 7.49 3.27 4.98
N ILE A 64 6.47 3.16 5.81
CA ILE A 64 5.98 4.25 6.68
C ILE A 64 6.97 4.55 7.82
N ASP A 65 7.55 3.51 8.43
CA ASP A 65 8.56 3.65 9.48
C ASP A 65 9.88 4.23 8.92
N ASP A 66 10.23 3.90 7.68
CA ASP A 66 11.46 4.33 7.01
C ASP A 66 11.33 5.75 6.37
N GLN A 67 10.20 6.45 6.57
CA GLN A 67 10.02 7.82 6.04
C GLN A 67 11.01 8.82 6.63
N SER A 68 11.41 9.78 5.81
CA SER A 68 12.36 10.83 6.17
C SER A 68 12.02 12.16 5.49
N ASN A 69 12.83 13.19 5.75
CA ASN A 69 12.74 14.46 5.04
C ASN A 69 13.23 14.36 3.58
N LEU A 70 13.77 13.21 3.16
CA LEU A 70 14.21 12.95 1.79
C LEU A 70 13.26 12.03 1.02
N ALA A 71 12.46 11.23 1.72
CA ALA A 71 11.47 10.35 1.09
C ALA A 71 10.26 10.14 2.01
N TRP A 72 9.06 10.38 1.53
CA TRP A 72 7.83 10.20 2.31
C TRP A 72 6.65 9.78 1.42
N ALA A 73 5.66 9.13 2.02
CA ALA A 73 4.38 8.86 1.39
C ALA A 73 3.52 10.11 1.41
N GLU A 74 3.09 10.53 0.22
CA GLU A 74 2.16 11.64 0.04
C GLU A 74 0.72 11.12 -0.08
N GLU A 75 0.55 9.97 -0.75
CA GLU A 75 -0.73 9.30 -0.88
C GLU A 75 -0.58 7.78 -0.76
N VAL A 76 -1.59 7.13 -0.18
CA VAL A 76 -1.71 5.68 -0.12
C VAL A 76 -3.14 5.32 -0.50
N GLN A 77 -3.29 4.44 -1.49
CA GLN A 77 -4.56 3.90 -1.93
C GLN A 77 -4.61 2.40 -1.60
N LEU A 78 -5.78 1.90 -1.24
CA LEU A 78 -6.07 0.49 -1.13
C LEU A 78 -6.71 0.01 -2.43
N VAL A 79 -6.18 -1.06 -2.99
CA VAL A 79 -6.74 -1.71 -4.17
C VAL A 79 -7.34 -3.04 -3.76
N THR A 80 -8.66 -3.18 -3.93
CA THR A 80 -9.44 -4.33 -3.45
C THR A 80 -10.09 -5.08 -4.61
N PRO A 81 -10.07 -6.43 -4.59
CA PRO A 81 -10.81 -7.23 -5.56
C PRO A 81 -12.31 -7.26 -5.23
N ALA A 82 -13.10 -7.60 -6.25
CA ALA A 82 -14.57 -7.68 -6.20
C ALA A 82 -15.11 -8.47 -5.00
N HIS A 83 -14.52 -9.63 -4.69
CA HIS A 83 -14.97 -10.48 -3.59
C HIS A 83 -14.67 -9.92 -2.19
N VAL A 84 -13.83 -8.89 -2.07
CA VAL A 84 -13.51 -8.21 -0.81
C VAL A 84 -14.34 -6.95 -0.64
N ASN A 85 -14.50 -6.17 -1.72
CA ASN A 85 -15.20 -4.90 -1.67
C ASN A 85 -16.72 -5.01 -1.88
N GLY A 86 -17.21 -6.18 -2.30
CA GLY A 86 -18.64 -6.41 -2.55
C GLY A 86 -19.16 -5.80 -3.85
N HIS A 87 -18.29 -5.26 -4.70
CA HIS A 87 -18.63 -4.76 -6.04
C HIS A 87 -18.30 -5.78 -7.14
N SER A 88 -18.73 -5.52 -8.37
CA SER A 88 -18.47 -6.38 -9.53
C SER A 88 -17.10 -6.16 -10.19
N ARG A 89 -16.24 -5.32 -9.59
CA ARG A 89 -14.94 -4.92 -10.15
C ARG A 89 -13.92 -4.62 -9.06
N TRP A 90 -12.66 -4.50 -9.47
CA TRP A 90 -11.63 -3.92 -8.63
C TRP A 90 -11.94 -2.46 -8.31
N LEU A 91 -11.63 -2.05 -7.09
CA LEU A 91 -11.67 -0.66 -6.66
C LEU A 91 -10.30 -0.22 -6.18
N MET A 92 -9.98 1.04 -6.42
CA MET A 92 -8.83 1.73 -5.84
C MET A 92 -9.38 2.93 -5.07
N GLU A 93 -9.18 2.94 -3.76
CA GLU A 93 -9.79 3.92 -2.86
C GLU A 93 -8.73 4.53 -1.93
N PRO A 94 -8.83 5.82 -1.57
CA PRO A 94 -7.88 6.43 -0.66
C PRO A 94 -7.92 5.74 0.70
N LEU A 95 -6.76 5.29 1.16
CA LEU A 95 -6.64 4.55 2.40
C LEU A 95 -6.60 5.53 3.57
N LYS A 96 -7.44 5.29 4.57
CA LYS A 96 -7.50 6.08 5.80
C LYS A 96 -6.66 5.45 6.89
N GLU A 97 -6.85 4.15 7.16
CA GLU A 97 -6.15 3.43 8.22
C GLU A 97 -5.92 1.96 7.86
N VAL A 98 -4.83 1.39 8.38
CA VAL A 98 -4.61 -0.06 8.45
C VAL A 98 -4.34 -0.43 9.90
N CYS A 99 -5.12 -1.36 10.43
CA CYS A 99 -4.97 -1.85 11.79
C CYS A 99 -4.68 -3.36 11.79
N VAL A 100 -3.87 -3.81 12.74
CA VAL A 100 -3.85 -5.22 13.16
C VAL A 100 -5.01 -5.45 14.10
N VAL A 101 -5.76 -6.50 13.86
CA VAL A 101 -6.98 -6.83 14.61
C VAL A 101 -6.97 -8.30 15.05
N ARG A 102 -7.68 -8.62 16.13
CA ARG A 102 -7.88 -9.99 16.62
C ARG A 102 -9.33 -10.26 17.01
N ASP A 103 -9.77 -11.51 16.87
CA ASP A 103 -11.02 -12.00 17.46
C ASP A 103 -10.80 -12.46 18.91
N GLY A 104 -10.85 -11.51 19.83
CA GLY A 104 -10.55 -11.74 21.25
C GLY A 104 -9.04 -11.83 21.55
N PRO A 105 -8.66 -12.06 22.82
CA PRO A 105 -7.26 -12.01 23.27
C PRO A 105 -6.34 -13.07 22.64
N SER A 106 -6.91 -14.21 22.24
CA SER A 106 -6.18 -15.35 21.68
C SER A 106 -6.48 -15.61 20.21
N GLY A 107 -7.27 -14.75 19.56
CA GLY A 107 -7.60 -14.88 18.14
C GLY A 107 -6.40 -14.62 17.24
N ASP A 108 -6.41 -15.24 16.06
CA ASP A 108 -5.39 -15.01 15.05
C ASP A 108 -5.39 -13.55 14.59
N PRO A 109 -4.22 -12.95 14.35
CA PRO A 109 -4.15 -11.58 13.85
C PRO A 109 -4.64 -11.51 12.40
N GLY A 110 -5.47 -10.53 12.12
CA GLY A 110 -5.83 -10.11 10.77
C GLY A 110 -5.57 -8.62 10.55
N TYR A 111 -5.97 -8.15 9.37
CA TYR A 111 -5.89 -6.73 9.02
C TYR A 111 -7.27 -6.16 8.78
N LEU A 112 -7.49 -4.96 9.30
CA LEU A 112 -8.65 -4.13 9.01
C LEU A 112 -8.17 -2.92 8.21
N TYR A 113 -8.76 -2.71 7.03
CA TYR A 113 -8.46 -1.58 6.16
C TYR A 113 -9.65 -0.63 6.18
N LYS A 114 -9.44 0.63 6.55
CA LYS A 114 -10.48 1.66 6.46
C LYS A 114 -10.13 2.61 5.33
N VAL A 115 -11.07 2.88 4.44
CA VAL A 115 -10.92 3.82 3.32
C VAL A 115 -11.60 5.16 3.64
N ALA A 116 -11.29 6.19 2.86
CA ALA A 116 -11.67 7.58 3.16
C ALA A 116 -13.20 7.82 3.23
N ASN A 117 -13.99 7.03 2.51
CA ASN A 117 -15.46 7.09 2.56
C ASN A 117 -16.06 6.43 3.83
N GLY A 118 -15.21 5.92 4.74
CA GLY A 118 -15.62 5.28 6.00
C GLY A 118 -15.87 3.78 5.88
N VAL A 119 -15.83 3.19 4.68
CA VAL A 119 -15.97 1.75 4.48
C VAL A 119 -14.76 1.02 5.05
N SER A 120 -14.99 -0.16 5.63
CA SER A 120 -13.95 -1.02 6.17
C SER A 120 -13.97 -2.38 5.49
N TYR A 121 -12.78 -2.87 5.15
CA TYR A 121 -12.56 -4.18 4.52
C TYR A 121 -11.64 -5.04 5.37
N SER A 122 -11.79 -6.35 5.28
CA SER A 122 -10.89 -7.31 5.92
C SER A 122 -10.93 -8.65 5.19
N MET A 123 -9.80 -9.36 5.23
CA MET A 123 -9.72 -10.78 4.87
C MET A 123 -9.91 -11.71 6.08
N HIS A 124 -10.18 -11.15 7.26
CA HIS A 124 -10.41 -11.92 8.48
C HIS A 124 -11.71 -12.74 8.36
N HIS A 125 -11.75 -13.95 8.94
CA HIS A 125 -12.91 -14.85 8.82
C HIS A 125 -14.18 -14.29 9.48
N ARG A 126 -14.02 -13.38 10.44
CA ARG A 126 -15.11 -12.74 11.18
C ARG A 126 -15.77 -11.67 10.32
N ARG A 127 -17.07 -11.83 10.04
CA ARG A 127 -17.85 -10.86 9.24
C ARG A 127 -18.22 -9.59 10.00
N ASN A 128 -18.46 -9.70 11.31
CA ASN A 128 -18.71 -8.53 12.15
C ASN A 128 -17.36 -7.90 12.53
N LEU A 129 -16.94 -6.91 11.75
CA LEU A 129 -15.66 -6.22 11.92
C LEU A 129 -15.62 -5.37 13.20
N ASP A 130 -16.76 -4.87 13.67
CA ASP A 130 -16.85 -4.02 14.88
C ASP A 130 -16.55 -4.80 16.17
N ALA A 131 -16.67 -6.13 16.12
CA ALA A 131 -16.35 -7.00 17.24
C ALA A 131 -14.85 -7.38 17.29
N LEU A 132 -14.04 -6.91 16.34
CA LEU A 132 -12.60 -7.15 16.35
C LEU A 132 -11.88 -6.16 17.26
N ILE A 133 -10.90 -6.65 18.00
CA ILE A 133 -10.07 -5.83 18.88
C ILE A 133 -8.89 -5.31 18.06
N VAL A 134 -8.74 -3.99 17.96
CA VAL A 134 -7.56 -3.36 17.36
C VAL A 134 -6.38 -3.50 18.32
N THR A 135 -5.30 -4.14 17.86
CA THR A 135 -4.10 -4.36 18.68
C THR A 135 -2.94 -3.46 18.27
N ASP A 136 -2.91 -3.00 17.01
CA ASP A 136 -1.86 -2.11 16.50
C ASP A 136 -2.39 -1.31 15.31
N VAL A 137 -1.79 -0.13 15.07
CA VAL A 137 -2.07 0.71 13.90
C VAL A 137 -0.82 0.74 13.02
N ILE A 138 -0.92 0.11 11.85
CA ILE A 138 0.16 0.04 10.86
C ILE A 138 0.27 1.35 10.08
N PHE A 139 -0.87 1.94 9.75
CA PHE A 139 -0.94 3.14 8.95
C PHE A 139 -2.16 3.96 9.36
N SER A 140 -1.98 5.28 9.33
CA SER A 140 -3.02 6.29 9.51
C SER A 140 -2.67 7.46 8.60
N ALA A 141 -3.58 7.82 7.70
CA ALA A 141 -3.36 8.87 6.73
C ALA A 141 -3.07 10.22 7.40
N GLU A 142 -3.71 10.48 8.53
CA GLU A 142 -3.54 11.72 9.31
C GLU A 142 -2.14 11.82 9.94
N MET A 143 -1.63 10.71 10.48
CA MET A 143 -0.35 10.71 11.18
C MET A 143 0.85 10.56 10.23
N HIS A 144 0.67 9.81 9.15
CA HIS A 144 1.81 9.30 8.37
C HIS A 144 1.97 9.97 7.01
N LEU A 145 0.90 10.50 6.40
CA LEU A 145 1.03 11.18 5.11
C LEU A 145 1.53 12.61 5.32
N ARG A 146 2.46 13.02 4.46
CA ARG A 146 2.91 14.42 4.39
C ARG A 146 2.54 14.95 3.02
N ARG A 147 1.66 15.94 3.00
CA ARG A 147 1.33 16.67 1.76
C ARG A 147 2.45 17.64 1.46
N SER A 148 2.88 17.64 0.21
CA SER A 148 3.84 18.62 -0.28
C SER A 148 3.06 19.71 -1.00
N ASP A 149 3.19 20.96 -0.56
CA ASP A 149 2.74 22.12 -1.33
C ASP A 149 3.71 22.35 -2.51
N ILE A 150 3.81 21.37 -3.40
CA ILE A 150 4.55 21.52 -4.65
C ILE A 150 3.49 21.81 -5.69
N ASN A 151 3.24 23.11 -5.89
CA ASN A 151 2.43 23.63 -6.98
C ASN A 151 2.80 22.92 -8.30
N ALA A 152 1.75 22.55 -9.03
CA ALA A 152 1.79 22.02 -10.38
C ALA A 152 2.60 22.91 -11.35
#